data_AF-A0A9E5LGS7-F1
#
_entry.id   AF-A0A9E5LGS7-F1
#
_cell.length_a   1.000
_cell.length_b   1.000
_cell.length_c   1.000
_cell.angle_alpha   90.00
_cell.angle_beta   90.00
_cell.angle_gamma   90.00
#
_symmetry.space_group_name_H-M   'P 1'
#
loop_
_entity.id
_entity.type
_entity.pdbx_description
1 polymer ?
#
loop_
_entity_poly.entity_id
_entity_poly.type
_entity_poly.pdbx_seq_one_letter_code
_entity_poly.pdbx_strand_id
1 'polypeptide(L)'
;MLLDKVIAGALVLLSAYMMSHAILLPIGWNGETGGPGGGAFPFWCSLIILICAVFVIFRPARSYEADQFTFDREMMGPLIQVIVAIAVTISLIPTAGAYVAIPLFLFWYLKIYGKHSWTLAL
;
A
#
# COMPACT_ATOMS: atom_id res chain seq x y z
N MET A 1 -21.87 -5.81 -2.81
CA MET A 1 -22.48 -4.78 -1.92
C MET A 1 -22.06 -4.88 -0.46
N LEU A 2 -22.41 -5.94 0.29
CA LEU A 2 -22.01 -6.03 1.71
C LEU A 2 -20.48 -6.10 1.82
N LEU A 3 -19.84 -6.94 1.02
CA LEU A 3 -18.38 -7.07 0.96
C LEU A 3 -17.69 -5.73 0.61
N ASP A 4 -18.17 -5.03 -0.42
CA ASP A 4 -17.63 -3.72 -0.81
C ASP A 4 -17.70 -2.69 0.31
N LYS A 5 -18.81 -2.68 1.07
CA LYS A 5 -18.97 -1.79 2.24
C LYS A 5 -18.07 -2.19 3.40
N VAL A 6 -17.84 -3.50 3.62
CA VAL A 6 -16.89 -3.99 4.62
C VAL A 6 -15.47 -3.59 4.25
N ILE A 7 -15.06 -3.81 2.99
CA ILE A 7 -13.74 -3.41 2.49
C ILE A 7 -13.57 -1.89 2.57
N ALA A 8 -14.58 -1.12 2.15
CA ALA A 8 -14.55 0.33 2.26
C ALA A 8 -14.46 0.79 3.72
N GLY A 9 -15.19 0.16 4.64
CA GLY A 9 -15.09 0.40 6.07
C GLY A 9 -13.68 0.12 6.62
N ALA A 10 -13.06 -1.00 6.21
CA ALA A 10 -11.68 -1.32 6.58
C ALA A 10 -10.68 -0.29 6.01
N LEU A 11 -10.87 0.17 4.78
CA LEU A 11 -10.05 1.21 4.16
C LEU A 11 -10.22 2.58 4.84
N VAL A 12 -11.42 2.93 5.30
CA VAL A 12 -11.66 4.14 6.10
C VAL A 12 -10.84 4.09 7.39
N LEU A 13 -10.92 2.97 8.13
CA LEU A 13 -10.16 2.79 9.37
C LEU A 13 -8.65 2.82 9.13
N LEU A 14 -8.16 2.10 8.11
CA LEU A 14 -6.75 2.07 7.75
C LEU A 14 -6.23 3.46 7.34
N SER A 15 -7.00 4.17 6.51
CA SER A 15 -6.62 5.52 6.05
C SER A 15 -6.56 6.50 7.21
N ALA A 16 -7.57 6.47 8.10
CA ALA A 16 -7.57 7.30 9.31
C ALA A 16 -6.38 6.98 10.23
N TYR A 17 -6.04 5.70 10.39
CA TYR A 17 -4.86 5.27 11.14
C TYR A 17 -3.54 5.76 10.52
N MET A 18 -3.39 5.68 9.20
CA MET A 18 -2.20 6.19 8.52
C MET A 18 -2.10 7.71 8.64
N MET A 19 -3.22 8.43 8.49
CA MET A 19 -3.26 9.88 8.66
C MET A 19 -2.87 10.32 10.08
N SER A 20 -3.32 9.60 11.12
CA SER A 20 -2.98 9.96 12.50
C SER A 20 -1.48 9.87 12.80
N HIS A 21 -0.79 8.89 12.20
CA HIS A 21 0.67 8.77 12.31
C HIS A 21 1.39 9.76 11.40
N ALA A 22 0.86 10.03 10.21
CA ALA A 22 1.48 10.95 9.25
C ALA A 22 1.51 12.40 9.76
N ILE A 23 0.52 12.82 10.56
CA ILE A 23 0.48 14.16 11.19
C ILE A 23 1.64 14.37 12.17
N LEU A 24 2.23 13.31 12.73
CA LEU A 24 3.40 13.42 13.61
C LEU A 24 4.65 13.91 12.87
N LEU A 25 4.65 13.84 11.54
CA LEU A 25 5.70 14.37 10.68
C LEU A 25 5.19 15.59 9.90
N PRO A 26 6.07 16.46 9.37
CA PRO A 26 5.64 17.58 8.56
C PRO A 26 4.88 17.08 7.31
N ILE A 27 3.60 17.46 7.20
CA ILE A 27 2.71 17.08 6.08
C ILE A 27 2.71 18.09 4.93
N GLY A 28 3.23 19.29 5.19
CA GLY A 28 3.31 20.39 4.23
C GLY A 28 4.62 20.40 3.46
N TRP A 29 4.74 21.37 2.57
CA TRP A 29 6.00 21.68 1.91
C TRP A 29 6.99 22.27 2.93
N ASN A 30 8.14 21.65 3.10
CA ASN A 30 9.21 22.19 3.92
C ASN A 30 10.07 23.14 3.05
N GLY A 31 10.02 24.43 3.38
CA GLY A 31 10.83 25.47 2.74
C GLY A 31 12.33 25.36 3.02
N GLU A 32 12.74 24.64 4.07
CA GLU A 32 14.16 24.51 4.45
C GLU A 32 14.90 23.46 3.60
N THR A 33 14.25 22.35 3.28
CA THR A 33 14.81 21.27 2.44
C THR A 33 14.33 21.31 0.99
N GLY A 34 13.48 22.29 0.64
CA GLY A 34 12.96 22.48 -0.72
C GLY A 34 12.05 21.36 -1.20
N GLY A 35 11.35 20.66 -0.30
CA GLY A 35 10.55 19.48 -0.64
C GLY A 35 9.44 19.16 0.36
N PRO A 36 8.53 18.25 0.03
CA PRO A 36 7.46 17.84 0.93
C PRO A 36 8.05 17.14 2.17
N GLY A 37 7.50 17.43 3.34
CA GLY A 37 7.92 16.76 4.57
C GLY A 37 7.61 15.26 4.56
N GLY A 38 8.26 14.50 5.44
CA GLY A 38 8.15 13.03 5.48
C GLY A 38 6.72 12.51 5.70
N GLY A 39 5.84 13.31 6.31
CA GLY A 39 4.43 12.97 6.52
C GLY A 39 3.53 13.31 5.32
N ALA A 40 4.01 14.11 4.37
CA ALA A 40 3.17 14.65 3.30
C ALA A 40 2.59 13.54 2.41
N PHE A 41 3.45 12.66 1.88
CA PHE A 41 3.01 11.56 1.02
C PHE A 41 1.98 10.64 1.69
N PRO A 42 2.27 10.02 2.86
CA PRO A 42 1.32 9.11 3.48
C PRO A 42 0.02 9.83 3.90
N PHE A 43 0.07 11.11 4.30
CA PHE A 43 -1.13 11.87 4.68
C PHE A 43 -2.04 12.12 3.47
N TRP A 44 -1.53 12.74 2.40
CA TRP A 44 -2.33 13.12 1.25
C TRP A 44 -2.85 11.90 0.46
N CYS A 45 -2.05 10.84 0.33
CA CYS A 45 -2.52 9.59 -0.27
C CYS A 45 -3.65 8.96 0.55
N SER A 46 -3.48 8.88 1.88
CA SER A 46 -4.52 8.32 2.76
C SER A 46 -5.79 9.16 2.77
N LEU A 47 -5.69 10.49 2.67
CA LEU A 47 -6.86 11.37 2.56
C LEU A 47 -7.68 11.06 1.30
N ILE A 48 -7.03 10.88 0.14
CA ILE A 48 -7.74 10.53 -1.10
C ILE A 48 -8.44 9.17 -0.95
N ILE A 49 -7.73 8.17 -0.39
CA ILE A 49 -8.31 6.84 -0.14
C ILE A 49 -9.52 6.94 0.81
N LEU A 50 -9.40 7.72 1.90
CA LEU A 50 -10.48 7.96 2.86
C LEU A 50 -11.71 8.54 2.17
N ILE A 51 -11.53 9.59 1.35
CA ILE A 51 -12.62 10.24 0.62
C ILE A 51 -13.30 9.24 -0.32
N CYS A 52 -12.52 8.53 -1.14
CA CYS A 52 -13.06 7.52 -2.06
C CYS A 52 -13.83 6.41 -1.32
N ALA A 53 -13.27 5.89 -0.22
CA ALA A 53 -13.90 4.84 0.57
C ALA A 53 -15.21 5.30 1.22
N VAL A 54 -15.25 6.54 1.72
CA VAL A 54 -16.50 7.16 2.23
C VAL A 54 -17.56 7.23 1.14
N PHE A 55 -17.20 7.65 -0.07
CA PHE A 55 -18.13 7.67 -1.21
C PHE A 55 -18.68 6.28 -1.54
N VAL A 56 -17.86 5.22 -1.44
CA VAL A 56 -18.30 3.83 -1.66
C VAL A 56 -19.33 3.39 -0.61
N ILE A 57 -19.17 3.78 0.66
CA ILE A 57 -20.12 3.45 1.73
C ILE A 57 -21.51 4.04 1.45
N PHE A 58 -21.55 5.30 1.00
CA PHE A 58 -22.79 6.04 0.72
C PHE A 58 -23.36 5.81 -0.70
N ARG A 59 -22.65 5.07 -1.57
CA ARG A 59 -23.10 4.80 -2.93
C ARG A 59 -24.41 3.99 -2.93
N PRO A 60 -25.44 4.40 -3.71
CA PRO A 60 -26.70 3.66 -3.80
C PRO A 60 -26.52 2.28 -4.43
N ALA A 61 -27.28 1.30 -3.92
CA ALA A 61 -27.30 -0.08 -4.43
C ALA A 61 -27.70 -0.18 -5.92
N ARG A 62 -28.50 0.77 -6.41
CA ARG A 62 -29.03 0.73 -7.79
C ARG A 62 -27.96 0.98 -8.88
N SER A 63 -26.77 1.44 -8.49
CA SER A 63 -25.67 1.78 -9.40
C SER A 63 -24.72 0.61 -9.70
N TYR A 64 -25.15 -0.64 -9.49
CA TYR A 64 -24.30 -1.84 -9.53
C TYR A 64 -24.57 -2.69 -10.78
N GLU A 65 -23.92 -2.35 -11.88
CA GLU A 65 -23.65 -3.21 -13.04
C GLU A 65 -22.14 -3.52 -13.01
N ALA A 66 -21.67 -4.13 -11.93
CA ALA A 66 -20.27 -4.53 -11.82
C ALA A 66 -20.24 -6.05 -11.67
N ASP A 67 -19.57 -6.67 -12.63
CA ASP A 67 -19.08 -8.05 -12.59
C ASP A 67 -18.65 -8.36 -11.15
N GLN A 68 -19.19 -9.43 -10.58
CA GLN A 68 -19.03 -9.71 -9.16
C GLN A 68 -17.54 -9.69 -8.84
N PHE A 69 -17.11 -8.75 -7.99
CA PHE A 69 -15.76 -8.71 -7.45
C PHE A 69 -15.55 -9.99 -6.65
N THR A 70 -15.25 -11.05 -7.37
CA THR A 70 -14.91 -12.35 -6.85
C THR A 70 -13.46 -12.18 -6.46
N PHE A 71 -13.22 -12.24 -5.16
CA PHE A 71 -11.86 -12.39 -4.65
C PHE A 71 -11.30 -13.64 -5.31
N ASP A 72 -10.51 -13.44 -6.37
CA ASP A 72 -9.95 -14.54 -7.10
C ASP A 72 -9.01 -15.27 -6.16
N ARG A 73 -9.38 -16.49 -5.80
CA ARG A 73 -8.63 -17.29 -4.84
C ARG A 73 -7.23 -17.56 -5.35
N GLU A 74 -7.04 -17.50 -6.67
CA GLU A 74 -5.74 -17.60 -7.33
C GLU A 74 -4.81 -16.42 -6.96
N MET A 75 -5.35 -15.23 -6.67
CA MET A 75 -4.55 -14.07 -6.26
C MET A 75 -4.11 -14.10 -4.79
N MET A 76 -4.70 -14.95 -3.95
CA MET A 76 -4.33 -15.01 -2.52
C MET A 76 -2.91 -15.50 -2.28
N GLY A 77 -2.46 -16.51 -3.04
CA GLY A 77 -1.09 -17.04 -2.94
C GLY A 77 -0.03 -15.96 -3.22
N PRO A 78 -0.12 -15.29 -4.38
CA PRO A 78 0.68 -14.12 -4.71
C PRO A 78 0.71 -13.03 -3.62
N LEU A 79 -0.46 -12.64 -3.11
CA LEU A 79 -0.57 -11.60 -2.09
C LEU A 79 0.17 -11.97 -0.80
N ILE A 80 -0.03 -13.19 -0.30
CA ILE A 80 0.62 -13.66 0.93
C ILE A 80 2.14 -13.70 0.76
N GLN A 81 2.63 -14.16 -0.39
CA GLN A 81 4.07 -14.22 -0.67
C GLN A 81 4.71 -12.83 -0.64
N VAL A 82 4.06 -11.81 -1.21
CA VAL A 82 4.56 -10.44 -1.18
C VAL A 82 4.52 -9.84 0.23
N ILE A 83 3.45 -10.09 1.00
CA ILE A 83 3.36 -9.63 2.40
C ILE A 83 4.52 -10.21 3.23
N VAL A 84 4.80 -11.50 3.09
CA VAL A 84 5.91 -12.16 3.78
C VAL A 84 7.25 -11.56 3.36
N ALA A 85 7.46 -11.33 2.05
CA ALA A 85 8.69 -10.73 1.55
C ALA A 85 8.91 -9.31 2.10
N ILE A 86 7.86 -8.48 2.17
CA ILE A 86 7.95 -7.15 2.76
C ILE A 86 8.26 -7.23 4.26
N ALA A 87 7.60 -8.13 5.00
CA ALA A 87 7.86 -8.31 6.43
C ALA A 87 9.33 -8.71 6.70
N VAL A 88 9.86 -9.66 5.93
CA VAL A 88 11.28 -10.07 5.99
C VAL A 88 12.20 -8.89 5.68
N THR A 89 11.87 -8.09 4.66
CA THR A 89 12.66 -6.91 4.29
C THR A 89 12.69 -5.87 5.41
N ILE A 90 11.54 -5.59 6.03
CA ILE A 90 11.46 -4.67 7.18
C ILE A 90 12.28 -5.19 8.36
N SER A 91 12.23 -6.50 8.64
CA SER A 91 13.05 -7.12 9.70
C SER A 91 14.55 -7.11 9.39
N LEU A 92 14.94 -7.09 8.11
CA LEU A 92 16.35 -7.00 7.68
C LEU A 92 16.92 -5.59 7.79
N ILE A 93 16.09 -4.54 7.68
CA ILE A 93 16.58 -3.15 7.69
C ILE A 93 17.40 -2.80 8.95
N PRO A 94 16.97 -3.14 10.18
CA PRO A 94 17.75 -2.83 11.38
C PRO A 94 19.09 -3.55 11.48
N THR A 95 19.26 -4.71 10.83
CA THR A 95 20.45 -5.56 10.98
C THR A 95 21.42 -5.42 9.81
N ALA A 96 20.92 -5.44 8.58
CA ALA A 96 21.73 -5.37 7.35
C ALA A 96 21.76 -3.96 6.72
N GLY A 97 20.88 -3.05 7.18
CA GLY A 97 20.71 -1.73 6.60
C GLY A 97 19.82 -1.71 5.35
N ALA A 98 19.22 -0.55 5.08
CA ALA A 98 18.33 -0.37 3.93
C ALA A 98 19.03 -0.61 2.57
N TYR A 99 20.32 -0.26 2.48
CA TYR A 99 21.13 -0.45 1.28
C TYR A 99 21.35 -1.92 0.90
N VAL A 100 21.19 -2.85 1.84
CA VAL A 100 21.29 -4.30 1.57
C VAL A 100 19.90 -4.91 1.46
N ALA A 101 18.99 -4.56 2.39
CA ALA A 101 17.65 -5.12 2.44
C ALA A 101 16.83 -4.82 1.17
N ILE A 102 16.87 -3.57 0.67
CA ILE A 102 16.07 -3.16 -0.49
C ILE A 102 16.55 -3.81 -1.79
N PRO A 103 17.85 -3.81 -2.14
CA PRO A 103 18.33 -4.54 -3.32
C PRO A 103 18.08 -6.04 -3.23
N LEU A 104 18.20 -6.64 -2.05
CA LEU A 104 17.91 -8.06 -1.85
C LEU A 104 16.42 -8.38 -2.10
N PHE A 105 15.52 -7.54 -1.58
CA PHE A 105 14.09 -7.63 -1.86
C PHE A 105 13.80 -7.49 -3.36
N LEU A 106 14.37 -6.48 -4.02
CA LEU A 106 14.20 -6.27 -5.45
C LEU A 106 14.73 -7.45 -6.27
N PHE A 107 15.89 -7.97 -5.92
CA PHE A 107 16.45 -9.15 -6.58
C PHE A 107 15.51 -10.35 -6.45
N TRP A 108 15.04 -10.66 -5.24
CA TRP A 108 14.09 -11.74 -5.03
C TRP A 108 12.78 -11.52 -5.81
N TYR A 109 12.23 -10.31 -5.73
CA TYR A 109 10.96 -9.98 -6.37
C TYR A 109 11.04 -10.02 -7.91
N LEU A 110 12.08 -9.43 -8.50
CA LEU A 110 12.23 -9.39 -9.95
C LEU A 110 12.67 -10.74 -10.51
N LYS A 111 13.64 -11.39 -9.85
CA LYS A 111 14.27 -12.59 -10.40
C LYS A 111 13.52 -13.88 -10.09
N ILE A 112 13.13 -14.07 -8.83
CA ILE A 112 12.54 -15.33 -8.38
C ILE A 112 11.04 -15.29 -8.57
N TYR A 113 10.40 -14.20 -8.12
CA TYR A 113 8.96 -14.06 -8.16
C TYR A 113 8.45 -13.65 -9.56
N GLY A 114 9.02 -12.60 -10.15
CA GLY A 114 8.66 -12.09 -11.48
C GLY A 114 9.30 -12.86 -12.65
N LYS A 115 10.26 -13.76 -12.37
CA LYS A 115 11.00 -14.57 -13.37
C LYS A 115 11.60 -13.75 -14.52
N HIS A 116 11.97 -12.49 -14.26
CA HIS A 116 12.50 -11.60 -15.29
C HIS A 116 13.93 -12.00 -15.73
N SER A 117 14.33 -11.50 -16.90
CA SER A 117 15.68 -11.69 -17.45
C SER A 117 16.72 -11.00 -16.57
N TRP A 118 17.95 -11.54 -16.58
CA TRP A 118 19.06 -10.99 -15.80
C TRP A 118 19.40 -9.54 -16.14
N THR A 119 19.10 -9.09 -17.35
CA THR A 119 19.25 -7.69 -17.79
C THR A 119 18.33 -6.70 -17.10
N LEU A 120 17.23 -7.16 -16.49
CA LEU A 120 16.29 -6.30 -15.76
C LEU A 120 16.49 -6.37 -14.24
N ALA A 121 17.18 -7.39 -13.75
CA ALA A 121 17.34 -7.68 -12.32
C ALA A 121 18.68 -7.18 -11.75
N LEU A 122 19.59 -6.70 -12.60
CA LEU A 122 20.98 -6.34 -12.29
C LEU A 122 21.28 -4.96 -12.90
#